data_AF-A0A533BCL4-F1
#
_entry.id   AF-A0A533BCL4-F1
#
_cell.length_a   1.000
_cell.length_b   1.000
_cell.length_c   1.000
_cell.angle_alpha   90.00
_cell.angle_beta   90.00
_cell.angle_gamma   90.00
#
_symmetry.space_group_name_H-M   'P 1'
#
loop_
_entity.id
_entity.type
_entity.pdbx_description
1 polymer ?
#
loop_
_entity_poly.entity_id
_entity_poly.type
_entity_poly.pdbx_seq_one_letter_code
_entity_poly.pdbx_strand_id
1 'polypeptide(L)'
;MVCALCRVVAMGLLMGGLLLAPNAGMSEEHLPLTDRMWHQLLREAHALGLPTKFLKAVPPNFVQFEFDDLHSYAAEYHLGAHRMVLNRALSFNGAGATLRPLGRLTHAEIETLYHELFHAYIDFLVTAAEASPEVVSDPVLAFARAQQGCHYGAVLITPVVQRKGETEERFLSERESWEALNETWAVFVGWVVWNQLELTGRAGPSIQKSGKSQDEWVSRLRSAEREGILRGYYEPDDPGERAVARKRYLAPASRLSEPEATVLMKNVIEFSPGLLVRARGVLSGLGQGVERYGQCG
;
A
#
# COMPACT_ATOMS: atom_id res chain seq x y z
N MET A 1 44.69 -86.21 -17.55
CA MET A 1 43.51 -86.91 -18.09
C MET A 1 42.27 -86.28 -17.47
N VAL A 2 41.43 -85.68 -18.33
CA VAL A 2 39.99 -86.00 -18.52
C VAL A 2 39.13 -85.55 -17.33
N CYS A 3 38.44 -84.41 -17.41
CA CYS A 3 37.14 -84.14 -18.04
C CYS A 3 35.93 -84.65 -17.21
N ALA A 4 34.84 -83.90 -17.30
CA ALA A 4 33.46 -84.15 -16.82
C ALA A 4 33.15 -83.88 -15.34
N LEU A 5 31.95 -83.45 -14.92
CA LEU A 5 30.79 -82.69 -15.45
C LEU A 5 29.74 -82.70 -14.29
N CYS A 6 28.69 -81.88 -14.44
CA CYS A 6 27.37 -81.88 -13.74
C CYS A 6 27.24 -80.90 -12.56
N ARG A 7 26.52 -79.77 -12.70
CA ARG A 7 25.03 -79.56 -12.70
C ARG A 7 24.40 -79.92 -11.34
N VAL A 8 23.49 -79.18 -10.69
CA VAL A 8 22.72 -77.93 -10.92
C VAL A 8 22.02 -77.59 -9.57
N VAL A 9 21.96 -76.28 -9.22
CA VAL A 9 20.91 -75.48 -8.52
C VAL A 9 20.27 -75.96 -7.20
N ALA A 10 20.33 -75.09 -6.18
CA ALA A 10 19.15 -74.59 -5.45
C ALA A 10 19.47 -73.34 -4.60
N MET A 11 18.55 -72.38 -4.65
CA MET A 11 18.54 -71.10 -3.95
C MET A 11 18.62 -71.21 -2.43
N GLY A 12 19.14 -70.15 -1.79
CA GLY A 12 18.89 -69.87 -0.37
C GLY A 12 19.27 -68.42 -0.04
N LEU A 13 18.27 -67.64 0.36
CA LEU A 13 18.32 -66.23 0.75
C LEU A 13 19.42 -65.91 1.78
N LEU A 14 20.07 -64.75 1.64
CA LEU A 14 20.70 -64.04 2.76
C LEU A 14 20.26 -62.57 2.76
N MET A 15 19.32 -62.30 3.66
CA MET A 15 19.03 -61.01 4.25
C MET A 15 20.18 -60.59 5.16
N GLY A 16 20.56 -59.30 5.17
CA GLY A 16 21.32 -58.73 6.28
C GLY A 16 22.09 -57.45 6.00
N GLY A 17 21.46 -56.30 6.27
CA GLY A 17 22.12 -55.16 6.91
C GLY A 17 22.85 -54.14 6.03
N LEU A 18 22.11 -53.32 5.28
CA LEU A 18 22.58 -51.99 4.88
C LEU A 18 22.04 -50.95 5.86
N LEU A 19 22.96 -50.32 6.58
CA LEU A 19 22.73 -49.21 7.49
C LEU A 19 22.07 -48.05 6.73
N LEU A 20 20.82 -47.74 7.08
CA LEU A 20 20.16 -46.50 6.71
C LEU A 20 20.77 -45.37 7.55
N ALA A 21 21.70 -44.62 6.96
CA ALA A 21 21.99 -43.28 7.44
C ALA A 21 20.79 -42.39 7.07
N PRO A 22 20.13 -41.70 8.01
CA PRO A 22 19.20 -40.65 7.62
C PRO A 22 20.02 -39.53 7.00
N ASN A 23 19.80 -39.28 5.70
CA ASN A 23 20.10 -37.99 5.10
C ASN A 23 19.24 -36.98 5.86
N ALA A 24 19.82 -36.38 6.91
CA ALA A 24 19.38 -35.09 7.42
C ALA A 24 19.63 -34.09 6.28
N GLY A 25 18.69 -34.05 5.33
CA GLY A 25 18.55 -32.93 4.43
C GLY A 25 18.44 -31.71 5.32
N MET A 26 19.42 -30.82 5.21
CA MET A 26 19.26 -29.46 5.70
C MET A 26 17.98 -28.95 5.08
N SER A 27 16.90 -28.91 5.87
CA SER A 27 15.73 -28.14 5.53
C SER A 27 16.22 -26.70 5.51
N GLU A 28 16.65 -26.22 4.34
CA GLU A 28 16.59 -24.80 4.07
C GLU A 28 15.14 -24.43 4.39
N GLU A 29 14.94 -23.71 5.50
CA GLU A 29 13.70 -23.03 5.81
C GLU A 29 13.38 -22.14 4.62
N HIS A 30 12.68 -22.71 3.63
CA HIS A 30 12.12 -21.98 2.54
C HIS A 30 11.00 -21.15 3.16
N LEU A 31 11.33 -19.91 3.51
CA LEU A 31 10.33 -18.91 3.82
C LEU A 31 9.23 -19.00 2.75
N PRO A 32 7.94 -19.07 3.15
CA PRO A 32 6.82 -18.99 2.22
C PRO A 32 7.06 -17.88 1.19
N LEU A 33 6.65 -18.10 -0.07
CA LEU A 33 6.86 -17.14 -1.17
C LEU A 33 6.44 -15.72 -0.79
N THR A 34 5.33 -15.62 -0.05
CA THR A 34 4.79 -14.40 0.56
C THR A 34 5.80 -13.68 1.44
N ASP A 35 6.39 -14.39 2.41
CA ASP A 35 7.41 -13.82 3.31
C ASP A 35 8.61 -13.34 2.50
N ARG A 36 9.07 -14.11 1.51
CA ARG A 36 10.20 -13.71 0.66
C ARG A 36 9.91 -12.41 -0.08
N MET A 37 8.70 -12.27 -0.65
CA MET A 37 8.28 -11.05 -1.36
C MET A 37 8.18 -9.85 -0.43
N TRP A 38 7.58 -10.00 0.75
CA TRP A 38 7.50 -8.91 1.74
C TRP A 38 8.90 -8.41 2.14
N HIS A 39 9.81 -9.34 2.43
CA HIS A 39 11.18 -8.98 2.78
C HIS A 39 11.96 -8.35 1.61
N GLN A 40 11.72 -8.80 0.37
CA GLN A 40 12.30 -8.15 -0.82
C GLN A 40 11.79 -6.72 -0.95
N LEU A 41 10.48 -6.50 -0.89
CA LEU A 41 9.85 -5.18 -0.94
C LEU A 41 10.46 -4.24 0.10
N LEU A 42 10.57 -4.68 1.36
CA LEU A 42 11.16 -3.90 2.44
C LEU A 42 12.63 -3.53 2.20
N ARG A 43 13.45 -4.50 1.75
CA ARG A 43 14.87 -4.26 1.47
C ARG A 43 15.06 -3.27 0.32
N GLU A 44 14.31 -3.44 -0.76
CA GLU A 44 14.41 -2.56 -1.93
C GLU A 44 13.87 -1.16 -1.64
N ALA A 45 12.74 -1.07 -0.94
CA ALA A 45 12.19 0.22 -0.49
C ALA A 45 13.21 0.97 0.37
N HIS A 46 13.85 0.28 1.32
CA HIS A 46 14.90 0.86 2.13
C HIS A 46 16.10 1.33 1.31
N ALA A 47 16.56 0.52 0.35
CA ALA A 47 17.69 0.85 -0.52
C ALA A 47 17.40 2.08 -1.41
N LEU A 48 16.15 2.26 -1.84
CA LEU A 48 15.69 3.42 -2.60
C LEU A 48 15.36 4.64 -1.71
N GLY A 49 15.49 4.51 -0.38
CA GLY A 49 15.13 5.55 0.57
C GLY A 49 13.63 5.86 0.59
N LEU A 50 12.78 4.88 0.23
CA LEU A 50 11.34 4.99 0.32
C LEU A 50 10.85 4.78 1.77
N PRO A 51 9.65 5.26 2.12
CA PRO A 51 9.07 5.06 3.44
C PRO A 51 8.86 3.57 3.74
N THR A 52 9.42 3.09 4.85
CA THR A 52 9.32 1.66 5.24
C THR A 52 8.67 1.43 6.59
N LYS A 53 8.37 2.46 7.38
CA LYS A 53 7.85 2.27 8.74
C LYS A 53 6.53 1.54 8.78
N PHE A 54 5.54 2.03 8.04
CA PHE A 54 4.23 1.40 8.03
C PHE A 54 4.29 -0.02 7.44
N LEU A 55 5.18 -0.26 6.46
CA LEU A 55 5.46 -1.61 5.94
C LEU A 55 6.10 -2.52 6.99
N LYS A 56 6.97 -2.00 7.85
CA LYS A 56 7.58 -2.78 8.95
C LYS A 56 6.61 -3.09 10.08
N ALA A 57 5.53 -2.33 10.21
CA ALA A 57 4.50 -2.58 11.22
C ALA A 57 3.63 -3.79 10.85
N VAL A 58 3.43 -4.06 9.56
CA VAL A 58 2.64 -5.19 9.07
C VAL A 58 3.46 -6.48 9.16
N PRO A 59 2.94 -7.55 9.82
CA PRO A 59 3.58 -8.86 9.83
C PRO A 59 3.81 -9.40 8.41
N PRO A 60 4.97 -10.00 8.09
CA PRO A 60 5.28 -10.47 6.74
C PRO A 60 4.28 -11.47 6.14
N ASN A 61 3.59 -12.22 7.01
CA ASN A 61 2.59 -13.22 6.66
C ASN A 61 1.15 -12.69 6.68
N PHE A 62 0.93 -11.40 6.96
CA PHE A 62 -0.39 -10.78 6.96
C PHE A 62 -0.94 -10.69 5.53
N VAL A 63 -0.12 -10.21 4.59
CA VAL A 63 -0.52 -10.00 3.19
C VAL A 63 -0.12 -11.18 2.33
N GLN A 64 -1.07 -11.80 1.62
CA GLN A 64 -0.80 -12.83 0.61
C GLN A 64 -0.59 -12.20 -0.76
N PHE A 65 0.60 -12.36 -1.35
CA PHE A 65 0.88 -11.83 -2.69
C PHE A 65 0.51 -12.82 -3.80
N GLU A 66 -0.15 -12.30 -4.83
CA GLU A 66 -0.50 -13.04 -6.03
C GLU A 66 -0.19 -12.20 -7.28
N PHE A 67 -0.04 -12.86 -8.42
CA PHE A 67 0.12 -12.19 -9.72
C PHE A 67 -1.00 -12.58 -10.68
N ASP A 68 -1.70 -11.59 -11.21
CA ASP A 68 -2.76 -11.79 -12.19
C ASP A 68 -2.78 -10.68 -13.27
N ASP A 69 -3.51 -10.90 -14.35
CA ASP A 69 -3.65 -9.95 -15.45
C ASP A 69 -4.69 -8.87 -15.12
N LEU A 70 -4.29 -7.93 -14.26
CA LEU A 70 -5.07 -6.73 -13.98
C LEU A 70 -5.13 -5.85 -15.25
N HIS A 71 -6.33 -5.50 -15.71
CA HIS A 71 -6.46 -4.76 -16.97
C HIS A 71 -5.99 -3.31 -16.86
N SER A 72 -6.36 -2.63 -15.75
CA SER A 72 -6.20 -1.18 -15.63
C SER A 72 -5.32 -0.73 -14.46
N TYR A 73 -4.93 -1.67 -13.60
CA TYR A 73 -4.27 -1.37 -12.33
C TYR A 73 -2.96 -2.13 -12.20
N ALA A 74 -1.99 -1.54 -11.50
CA ALA A 74 -0.72 -2.19 -11.22
C ALA A 74 -0.81 -3.14 -10.01
N ALA A 75 -1.67 -2.83 -9.05
CA ALA A 75 -1.94 -3.64 -7.88
C ALA A 75 -3.39 -3.42 -7.42
N GLU A 76 -3.96 -4.38 -6.69
CA GLU A 76 -5.25 -4.31 -6.01
C GLU A 76 -5.16 -5.06 -4.67
N TYR A 77 -5.62 -4.43 -3.58
CA TYR A 77 -5.72 -5.06 -2.27
C TYR A 77 -7.15 -5.49 -1.94
N HIS A 78 -7.32 -6.72 -1.46
CA HIS A 78 -8.60 -7.26 -1.00
C HIS A 78 -8.62 -7.43 0.51
N LEU A 79 -9.29 -6.49 1.20
CA LEU A 79 -9.40 -6.40 2.67
C LEU A 79 -9.69 -7.75 3.35
N GLY A 80 -10.81 -8.40 3.03
CA GLY A 80 -11.24 -9.61 3.75
C GLY A 80 -10.41 -10.88 3.51
N ALA A 81 -9.56 -10.90 2.47
CA ALA A 81 -8.68 -12.02 2.16
C ALA A 81 -7.21 -11.73 2.51
N HIS A 82 -6.93 -10.50 2.98
CA HIS A 82 -5.59 -9.93 3.12
C HIS A 82 -4.70 -10.19 1.90
N ARG A 83 -5.28 -10.02 0.70
CA ARG A 83 -4.68 -10.48 -0.56
C ARG A 83 -4.27 -9.29 -1.41
N MET A 84 -3.00 -9.25 -1.79
CA MET A 84 -2.42 -8.25 -2.69
C MET A 84 -2.23 -8.89 -4.06
N VAL A 85 -3.08 -8.52 -5.01
CA VAL A 85 -2.96 -8.95 -6.41
C VAL A 85 -2.11 -7.92 -7.13
N LEU A 86 -1.00 -8.36 -7.68
CA LEU A 86 -0.10 -7.54 -8.48
C LEU A 86 -0.32 -7.86 -9.95
N ASN A 87 -0.32 -6.84 -10.80
CA ASN A 87 -0.38 -7.04 -12.24
C ASN A 87 0.81 -7.92 -12.67
N ARG A 88 0.56 -8.92 -13.53
CA ARG A 88 1.62 -9.81 -14.04
C ARG A 88 2.77 -9.04 -14.69
N ALA A 89 2.52 -7.86 -15.25
CA ALA A 89 3.55 -6.95 -15.77
C ALA A 89 4.56 -6.49 -14.70
N LEU A 90 4.17 -6.47 -13.42
CA LEU A 90 5.05 -6.18 -12.29
C LEU A 90 5.94 -7.36 -11.90
N SER A 91 5.68 -8.57 -12.41
CA SER A 91 6.52 -9.72 -12.11
C SER A 91 7.80 -9.76 -12.95
N PHE A 92 8.88 -10.28 -12.38
CA PHE A 92 10.16 -10.42 -13.08
C PHE A 92 9.97 -11.31 -14.33
N ASN A 93 10.25 -10.75 -15.50
CA ASN A 93 10.02 -11.38 -16.82
C ASN A 93 8.57 -11.86 -17.06
N GLY A 94 7.57 -11.34 -16.34
CA GLY A 94 6.19 -11.79 -16.50
C GLY A 94 5.89 -13.18 -15.92
N ALA A 95 6.82 -13.75 -15.12
CA ALA A 95 6.74 -15.13 -14.64
C ALA A 95 5.76 -15.35 -13.47
N GLY A 96 5.25 -14.29 -12.85
CA GLY A 96 4.25 -14.38 -11.77
C GLY A 96 4.75 -14.97 -10.46
N ALA A 97 6.08 -14.98 -10.22
CA ALA A 97 6.67 -15.58 -9.02
C ALA A 97 7.41 -14.58 -8.12
N THR A 98 7.82 -13.43 -8.64
CA THR A 98 8.65 -12.46 -7.92
C THR A 98 8.42 -11.07 -8.48
N LEU A 99 8.37 -10.06 -7.60
CA LEU A 99 8.24 -8.66 -8.00
C LEU A 99 9.50 -8.20 -8.74
N ARG A 100 9.33 -7.48 -9.84
CA ARG A 100 10.41 -6.73 -10.51
C ARG A 100 11.06 -5.78 -9.50
N PRO A 101 12.37 -5.51 -9.63
CA PRO A 101 13.00 -4.53 -8.75
C PRO A 101 12.26 -3.20 -8.76
N LEU A 102 11.97 -2.62 -7.58
CA LEU A 102 11.22 -1.38 -7.40
C LEU A 102 11.81 -0.23 -8.21
N GLY A 103 13.14 -0.17 -8.33
CA GLY A 103 13.84 0.85 -9.12
C GLY A 103 13.63 0.72 -10.64
N ARG A 104 12.97 -0.35 -11.11
CA ARG A 104 12.58 -0.56 -12.51
C ARG A 104 11.07 -0.38 -12.74
N LEU A 105 10.30 -0.07 -11.70
CA LEU A 105 8.88 0.21 -11.85
C LEU A 105 8.67 1.64 -12.35
N THR A 106 7.62 1.86 -13.12
CA THR A 106 7.21 3.20 -13.56
C THR A 106 6.66 4.00 -12.38
N HIS A 107 6.51 5.30 -12.59
CA HIS A 107 5.95 6.22 -11.61
C HIS A 107 4.54 5.81 -11.18
N ALA A 108 3.68 5.49 -12.16
CA ALA A 108 2.32 5.02 -11.89
C ALA A 108 2.30 3.66 -11.18
N GLU A 109 3.21 2.74 -11.55
CA GLU A 109 3.31 1.43 -10.87
C GLU A 109 3.71 1.57 -9.40
N ILE A 110 4.67 2.46 -9.05
CA ILE A 110 5.06 2.72 -7.66
C ILE A 110 3.96 3.44 -6.89
N GLU A 111 3.30 4.42 -7.51
CA GLU A 111 2.19 5.16 -6.92
C GLU A 111 1.05 4.21 -6.53
N THR A 112 0.59 3.37 -7.47
CA THR A 112 -0.45 2.37 -7.19
C THR A 112 0.02 1.32 -6.18
N LEU A 113 1.25 0.81 -6.27
CA LEU A 113 1.74 -0.18 -5.32
C LEU A 113 1.70 0.35 -3.87
N TYR A 114 2.16 1.58 -3.63
CA TYR A 114 2.14 2.16 -2.28
C TYR A 114 0.75 2.60 -1.82
N HIS A 115 -0.14 2.94 -2.74
CA HIS A 115 -1.56 3.12 -2.45
C HIS A 115 -2.17 1.82 -1.89
N GLU A 116 -1.99 0.69 -2.56
CA GLU A 116 -2.53 -0.59 -2.10
C GLU A 116 -1.84 -1.11 -0.83
N LEU A 117 -0.51 -0.95 -0.70
CA LEU A 117 0.20 -1.30 0.54
C LEU A 117 -0.30 -0.49 1.73
N PHE A 118 -0.76 0.75 1.50
CA PHE A 118 -1.36 1.55 2.56
C PHE A 118 -2.71 0.98 3.02
N HIS A 119 -3.54 0.50 2.09
CA HIS A 119 -4.77 -0.22 2.46
C HIS A 119 -4.48 -1.46 3.30
N ALA A 120 -3.46 -2.24 2.93
CA ALA A 120 -3.04 -3.40 3.72
C ALA A 120 -2.58 -3.02 5.15
N TYR A 121 -1.91 -1.88 5.29
CA TYR A 121 -1.51 -1.37 6.60
C TYR A 121 -2.70 -0.95 7.46
N ILE A 122 -3.66 -0.20 6.90
CA ILE A 122 -4.87 0.19 7.63
C ILE A 122 -5.69 -1.04 8.03
N ASP A 123 -5.83 -2.01 7.14
CA ASP A 123 -6.50 -3.29 7.41
C ASP A 123 -5.82 -4.07 8.55
N PHE A 124 -4.49 -4.11 8.55
CA PHE A 124 -3.71 -4.67 9.66
C PHE A 124 -4.01 -3.94 10.98
N LEU A 125 -4.01 -2.60 11.01
CA LEU A 125 -4.31 -1.85 12.23
C LEU A 125 -5.72 -2.16 12.76
N VAL A 126 -6.71 -2.24 11.87
CA VAL A 126 -8.09 -2.61 12.24
C VAL A 126 -8.12 -4.02 12.82
N THR A 127 -7.55 -4.99 12.11
CA THR A 127 -7.49 -6.40 12.53
C THR A 127 -6.79 -6.56 13.88
N ALA A 128 -5.68 -5.85 14.09
CA ALA A 128 -4.93 -5.88 15.35
C ALA A 128 -5.72 -5.27 16.51
N ALA A 129 -6.43 -4.17 16.28
CA ALA A 129 -7.27 -3.54 17.30
C ALA A 129 -8.46 -4.42 17.70
N GLU A 130 -9.07 -5.14 16.75
CA GLU A 130 -10.15 -6.09 17.00
C GLU A 130 -9.67 -7.33 17.77
N ALA A 131 -8.46 -7.82 17.45
CA ALA A 131 -7.87 -8.96 18.13
C ALA A 131 -7.39 -8.65 19.56
N SER A 132 -7.18 -7.39 19.92
CA SER A 132 -6.72 -6.98 21.25
C SER A 132 -7.30 -5.63 21.69
N PRO A 133 -8.60 -5.57 22.03
CA PRO A 133 -9.31 -4.32 22.33
C PRO A 133 -8.80 -3.60 23.59
N GLU A 134 -8.12 -4.29 24.51
CA GLU A 134 -7.60 -3.67 25.73
C GLU A 134 -6.28 -2.90 25.50
N VAL A 135 -5.66 -3.03 24.33
CA VAL A 135 -4.43 -2.33 23.98
C VAL A 135 -4.74 -0.92 23.50
N VAL A 136 -3.91 0.05 23.87
CA VAL A 136 -4.02 1.43 23.40
C VAL A 136 -4.03 1.43 21.86
N SER A 137 -5.11 1.96 21.29
CA SER A 137 -5.30 2.02 19.85
C SER A 137 -4.15 2.78 19.18
N ASP A 138 -3.70 2.27 18.02
CA ASP A 138 -2.67 2.93 17.23
C ASP A 138 -3.09 4.38 16.92
N PRO A 139 -2.21 5.38 17.10
CA PRO A 139 -2.58 6.79 16.93
C PRO A 139 -3.06 7.12 15.52
N VAL A 140 -2.62 6.37 14.48
CA VAL A 140 -3.12 6.53 13.12
C VAL A 140 -4.55 6.02 13.02
N LEU A 141 -4.85 4.85 13.56
CA LEU A 141 -6.20 4.27 13.54
C LEU A 141 -7.19 5.09 14.37
N ALA A 142 -6.80 5.50 15.58
CA ALA A 142 -7.64 6.34 16.43
C ALA A 142 -7.99 7.67 15.75
N PHE A 143 -7.01 8.30 15.09
CA PHE A 143 -7.25 9.52 14.31
C PHE A 143 -8.12 9.25 13.09
N ALA A 144 -7.90 8.15 12.37
CA ALA A 144 -8.73 7.75 11.22
C ALA A 144 -10.20 7.58 11.63
N ARG A 145 -10.49 6.90 12.74
CA ARG A 145 -11.87 6.73 13.23
C ARG A 145 -12.55 8.05 13.63
N ALA A 146 -11.80 8.99 14.21
CA ALA A 146 -12.31 10.32 14.48
C ALA A 146 -12.65 11.08 13.20
N GLN A 147 -11.77 11.02 12.19
CA GLN A 147 -11.99 11.66 10.88
C GLN A 147 -13.13 11.01 10.10
N GLN A 148 -13.27 9.68 10.17
CA GLN A 148 -14.36 8.96 9.52
C GLN A 148 -15.72 9.53 9.92
N GLY A 149 -15.98 9.64 11.23
CA GLY A 149 -17.28 10.10 11.73
C GLY A 149 -17.52 11.60 11.49
N CYS A 150 -16.48 12.41 11.55
CA CYS A 150 -16.64 13.87 11.54
C CYS A 150 -16.37 14.52 10.17
N HIS A 151 -15.29 14.16 9.48
CA HIS A 151 -14.92 14.75 8.18
C HIS A 151 -15.52 14.00 7.00
N TYR A 152 -15.59 12.67 7.08
CA TYR A 152 -16.11 11.84 5.99
C TYR A 152 -17.55 11.36 6.19
N GLY A 153 -18.17 11.65 7.34
CA GLY A 153 -19.59 11.32 7.59
C GLY A 153 -20.55 12.16 6.72
N ALA A 154 -20.15 13.39 6.40
CA ALA A 154 -20.81 14.24 5.42
C ALA A 154 -19.76 14.91 4.55
N VAL A 155 -19.91 14.82 3.23
CA VAL A 155 -18.94 15.35 2.26
C VAL A 155 -19.64 16.12 1.16
N LEU A 156 -18.91 17.05 0.54
CA LEU A 156 -19.26 17.59 -0.76
C LEU A 156 -18.63 16.72 -1.83
N ILE A 157 -19.37 16.40 -2.89
CA ILE A 157 -18.88 15.72 -4.10
C ILE A 157 -18.98 16.63 -5.31
N THR A 158 -18.20 16.37 -6.36
CA THR A 158 -18.46 16.99 -7.68
C THR A 158 -19.21 15.95 -8.52
N PRO A 159 -20.53 16.12 -8.74
CA PRO A 159 -21.35 15.08 -9.37
C PRO A 159 -20.94 14.81 -10.82
N VAL A 160 -20.42 15.83 -11.51
CA VAL A 160 -19.92 15.76 -12.88
C VAL A 160 -18.52 16.37 -12.94
N VAL A 161 -17.49 15.57 -13.24
CA VAL A 161 -16.08 16.00 -13.24
C VAL A 161 -15.83 17.24 -14.10
N GLN A 162 -16.58 17.40 -15.20
CA GLN A 162 -16.50 18.54 -16.11
C GLN A 162 -17.11 19.84 -15.52
N ARG A 163 -17.97 19.73 -14.49
CA ARG A 163 -18.63 20.87 -13.83
C ARG A 163 -18.02 21.13 -12.45
N LYS A 164 -16.76 21.56 -12.45
CA LYS A 164 -15.93 21.73 -11.23
C LYS A 164 -16.50 22.69 -10.18
N GLY A 165 -17.41 23.59 -10.56
CA GLY A 165 -18.07 24.53 -9.64
C GLY A 165 -19.38 24.03 -9.03
N GLU A 166 -19.91 22.90 -9.52
CA GLU A 166 -21.11 22.29 -8.94
C GLU A 166 -20.68 21.30 -7.85
N THR A 167 -21.22 21.48 -6.65
CA THR A 167 -21.01 20.57 -5.53
C THR A 167 -22.35 20.07 -5.00
N GLU A 168 -22.37 18.82 -4.57
CA GLU A 168 -23.54 18.17 -3.96
C GLU A 168 -23.14 17.65 -2.59
N GLU A 169 -23.97 17.90 -1.58
CA GLU A 169 -23.77 17.38 -0.22
C GLU A 169 -24.27 15.93 -0.13
N ARG A 170 -23.47 15.07 0.50
CA ARG A 170 -23.74 13.66 0.68
C ARG A 170 -23.46 13.26 2.12
N PHE A 171 -24.42 12.57 2.72
CA PHE A 171 -24.26 11.87 3.99
C PHE A 171 -23.88 10.43 3.67
N LEU A 172 -22.71 10.02 4.13
CA LEU A 172 -22.14 8.72 3.78
C LEU A 172 -22.53 7.68 4.83
N SER A 173 -22.72 6.44 4.40
CA SER A 173 -22.82 5.31 5.32
C SER A 173 -21.51 5.11 6.10
N GLU A 174 -21.52 4.26 7.12
CA GLU A 174 -20.29 3.90 7.84
C GLU A 174 -19.24 3.29 6.88
N ARG A 175 -19.69 2.47 5.92
CA ARG A 175 -18.80 1.85 4.93
C ARG A 175 -18.27 2.89 3.94
N GLU A 176 -19.15 3.72 3.37
CA GLU A 176 -18.77 4.75 2.40
C GLU A 176 -17.85 5.81 3.01
N SER A 177 -18.09 6.22 4.26
CA SER A 177 -17.23 7.18 4.97
C SER A 177 -15.85 6.59 5.27
N TRP A 178 -15.77 5.30 5.64
CA TRP A 178 -14.50 4.61 5.82
C TRP A 178 -13.73 4.50 4.51
N GLU A 179 -14.42 4.14 3.43
CA GLU A 179 -13.85 4.04 2.09
C GLU A 179 -13.35 5.41 1.61
N ALA A 180 -14.16 6.46 1.72
CA ALA A 180 -13.78 7.83 1.37
C ALA A 180 -12.50 8.29 2.09
N LEU A 181 -12.39 8.00 3.38
CA LEU A 181 -11.19 8.29 4.17
C LEU A 181 -10.00 7.49 3.67
N ASN A 182 -10.14 6.16 3.58
CA ASN A 182 -9.05 5.25 3.28
C ASN A 182 -8.49 5.51 1.88
N GLU A 183 -9.35 5.73 0.89
CA GLU A 183 -8.98 6.11 -0.48
C GLU A 183 -8.28 7.47 -0.53
N THR A 184 -8.81 8.48 0.20
CA THR A 184 -8.17 9.80 0.26
C THR A 184 -6.75 9.71 0.82
N TRP A 185 -6.56 8.92 1.88
CA TRP A 185 -5.25 8.73 2.49
C TRP A 185 -4.30 7.91 1.61
N ALA A 186 -4.80 6.85 0.96
CA ALA A 186 -4.01 6.02 0.06
C ALA A 186 -3.54 6.79 -1.19
N VAL A 187 -4.41 7.62 -1.80
CA VAL A 187 -4.04 8.55 -2.89
C VAL A 187 -2.89 9.46 -2.46
N PHE A 188 -2.97 10.02 -1.25
CA PHE A 188 -1.91 10.88 -0.72
C PHE A 188 -0.60 10.10 -0.53
N VAL A 189 -0.64 8.91 0.08
CA VAL A 189 0.56 8.09 0.32
C VAL A 189 1.23 7.68 -0.99
N GLY A 190 0.47 7.18 -1.96
CA GLY A 190 1.00 6.83 -3.28
C GLY A 190 1.70 8.02 -3.95
N TRP A 191 1.04 9.18 -3.97
CA TRP A 191 1.59 10.41 -4.54
C TRP A 191 2.88 10.84 -3.84
N VAL A 192 2.92 10.81 -2.51
CA VAL A 192 4.08 11.20 -1.70
C VAL A 192 5.29 10.33 -2.04
N VAL A 193 5.11 9.02 -2.10
CA VAL A 193 6.19 8.05 -2.28
C VAL A 193 6.81 8.17 -3.67
N TRP A 194 5.98 8.24 -4.71
CA TRP A 194 6.48 8.38 -6.06
C TRP A 194 7.25 9.71 -6.24
N ASN A 195 6.71 10.83 -5.74
CA ASN A 195 7.39 12.13 -5.85
C ASN A 195 8.72 12.15 -5.09
N GLN A 196 8.80 11.47 -3.93
CA GLN A 196 10.06 11.30 -3.22
C GLN A 196 11.08 10.49 -4.02
N LEU A 197 10.65 9.39 -4.66
CA LEU A 197 11.52 8.56 -5.48
C LEU A 197 12.12 9.35 -6.64
N GLU A 198 11.31 10.12 -7.36
CA GLU A 198 11.77 10.87 -8.52
C GLU A 198 12.81 11.92 -8.16
N LEU A 199 12.55 12.69 -7.10
CA LEU A 199 13.41 13.79 -6.69
C LEU A 199 14.74 13.26 -6.14
N THR A 200 14.71 12.11 -5.47
CA THR A 200 15.93 11.43 -5.02
C THR A 200 16.74 10.90 -6.22
N GLY A 201 16.08 10.39 -7.27
CA GLY A 201 16.74 9.91 -8.48
C GLY A 201 17.33 11.00 -9.38
N ARG A 202 16.75 12.22 -9.39
CA ARG A 202 17.17 13.33 -10.26
C ARG A 202 18.18 14.30 -9.63
N ALA A 203 18.10 14.57 -8.33
CA ALA A 203 18.71 15.78 -7.74
C ALA A 203 19.79 15.53 -6.66
N GLY A 204 20.14 14.27 -6.37
CA GLY A 204 21.05 13.96 -5.27
C GLY A 204 20.31 13.93 -3.92
N PRO A 205 20.74 14.67 -2.87
CA PRO A 205 20.34 14.41 -1.49
C PRO A 205 18.82 14.36 -1.28
N SER A 206 18.43 13.43 -0.39
CA SER A 206 17.05 13.15 0.03
C SER A 206 16.24 14.42 0.36
N ILE A 207 14.93 14.41 0.03
CA ILE A 207 13.96 15.45 0.41
C ILE A 207 13.87 15.70 1.93
N GLN A 208 14.38 14.73 2.72
CA GLN A 208 14.47 14.84 4.17
C GLN A 208 15.45 15.92 4.63
N LYS A 209 16.36 16.38 3.75
CA LYS A 209 17.29 17.48 4.02
C LYS A 209 16.81 18.75 3.31
N SER A 210 17.01 19.89 3.96
CA SER A 210 16.76 21.19 3.34
C SER A 210 17.59 21.38 2.07
N GLY A 211 16.98 21.87 1.00
CA GLY A 211 17.64 22.12 -0.27
C GLY A 211 16.68 22.03 -1.46
N LYS A 212 17.23 22.05 -2.67
CA LYS A 212 16.45 22.10 -3.93
C LYS A 212 15.43 20.97 -4.07
N SER A 213 15.80 19.73 -3.71
CA SER A 213 14.88 18.59 -3.76
C SER A 213 13.66 18.79 -2.86
N GLN A 214 13.87 19.36 -1.66
CA GLN A 214 12.79 19.67 -0.73
C GLN A 214 11.92 20.83 -1.23
N ASP A 215 12.53 21.88 -1.81
CA ASP A 215 11.81 23.00 -2.40
C ASP A 215 10.93 22.57 -3.57
N GLU A 216 11.46 21.71 -4.44
CA GLU A 216 10.72 21.14 -5.56
C GLU A 216 9.57 20.26 -5.07
N TRP A 217 9.81 19.40 -4.07
CA TRP A 217 8.75 18.56 -3.48
C TRP A 217 7.60 19.41 -2.92
N VAL A 218 7.91 20.49 -2.17
CA VAL A 218 6.90 21.40 -1.62
C VAL A 218 6.15 22.14 -2.73
N SER A 219 6.84 22.53 -3.80
CA SER A 219 6.20 23.15 -4.97
C SER A 219 5.24 22.19 -5.67
N ARG A 220 5.62 20.92 -5.82
CA ARG A 220 4.76 19.88 -6.39
C ARG A 220 3.53 19.60 -5.54
N LEU A 221 3.69 19.57 -4.21
CA LEU A 221 2.55 19.43 -3.28
C LEU A 221 1.54 20.56 -3.49
N ARG A 222 2.01 21.80 -3.62
CA ARG A 222 1.15 22.95 -3.89
C ARG A 222 0.40 22.83 -5.23
N SER A 223 1.07 22.35 -6.28
CA SER A 223 0.41 22.13 -7.56
C SER A 223 -0.60 20.99 -7.50
N ALA A 224 -0.26 19.86 -6.86
CA ALA A 224 -1.13 18.71 -6.72
C ALA A 224 -2.41 19.04 -5.93
N GLU A 225 -2.28 19.85 -4.88
CA GLU A 225 -3.42 20.29 -4.08
C GLU A 225 -4.31 21.30 -4.83
N ARG A 226 -3.73 22.22 -5.62
CA ARG A 226 -4.47 23.15 -6.49
C ARG A 226 -5.18 22.45 -7.64
N GLU A 227 -4.53 21.46 -8.24
CA GLU A 227 -5.03 20.75 -9.42
C GLU A 227 -6.02 19.63 -9.05
N GLY A 228 -6.18 19.34 -7.75
CA GLY A 228 -7.08 18.30 -7.25
C GLY A 228 -6.57 16.88 -7.54
N ILE A 229 -5.25 16.70 -7.64
CA ILE A 229 -4.61 15.38 -7.83
C ILE A 229 -4.82 14.50 -6.58
N LEU A 230 -4.80 15.12 -5.40
CA LEU A 230 -4.90 14.43 -4.10
C LEU A 230 -6.36 14.19 -3.67
N ARG A 231 -7.25 13.99 -4.65
CA ARG A 231 -8.69 13.88 -4.43
C ARG A 231 -9.07 12.42 -4.21
N GLY A 232 -9.60 12.10 -3.04
CA GLY A 232 -10.19 10.79 -2.78
C GLY A 232 -11.58 10.63 -3.39
N TYR A 233 -12.12 9.43 -3.22
CA TYR A 233 -13.43 9.03 -3.70
C TYR A 233 -13.99 7.90 -2.82
N TYR A 234 -15.24 7.54 -3.05
CA TYR A 234 -15.85 6.32 -2.52
C TYR A 234 -16.72 5.64 -3.59
N GLU A 235 -16.95 4.34 -3.44
CA GLU A 235 -17.93 3.58 -4.22
C GLU A 235 -19.28 3.54 -3.49
N PRO A 236 -20.36 4.07 -4.10
CA PRO A 236 -21.66 4.11 -3.44
C PRO A 236 -22.18 2.73 -3.02
N ASP A 237 -22.83 2.64 -1.87
CA ASP A 237 -23.52 1.41 -1.42
C ASP A 237 -24.65 1.04 -2.37
N ASP A 238 -25.48 2.03 -2.70
CA ASP A 238 -26.65 1.86 -3.53
C ASP A 238 -26.26 1.34 -4.94
N PRO A 239 -26.72 0.15 -5.34
CA PRO A 239 -26.49 -0.36 -6.68
C PRO A 239 -27.05 0.55 -7.77
N GLY A 240 -28.16 1.25 -7.50
CA GLY A 240 -28.77 2.20 -8.43
C GLY A 240 -27.82 3.37 -8.73
N GLU A 241 -27.23 3.95 -7.69
CA GLU A 241 -26.21 4.98 -7.82
C GLU A 241 -24.93 4.47 -8.51
N ARG A 242 -24.44 3.28 -8.15
CA ARG A 242 -23.25 2.67 -8.78
C ARG A 242 -23.42 2.42 -10.28
N ALA A 243 -24.63 2.12 -10.72
CA ALA A 243 -24.93 1.96 -12.14
C ALA A 243 -24.73 3.27 -12.93
N VAL A 244 -24.89 4.42 -12.28
CA VAL A 244 -24.68 5.75 -12.87
C VAL A 244 -23.23 6.20 -12.74
N ALA A 245 -22.65 6.04 -11.54
CA ALA A 245 -21.27 6.42 -11.25
C ALA A 245 -20.64 5.39 -10.32
N ARG A 246 -19.68 4.61 -10.83
CA ARG A 246 -18.95 3.62 -10.03
C ARG A 246 -18.21 4.24 -8.85
N LYS A 247 -17.68 5.46 -9.04
CA LYS A 247 -16.93 6.22 -8.02
C LYS A 247 -17.49 7.64 -7.91
N ARG A 248 -17.60 8.13 -6.68
CA ARG A 248 -17.94 9.53 -6.38
C ARG A 248 -16.72 10.21 -5.78
N TYR A 249 -16.20 11.20 -6.50
CA TYR A 249 -15.01 11.91 -6.07
C TYR A 249 -15.36 13.07 -5.13
N LEU A 250 -14.54 13.30 -4.10
CA LEU A 250 -14.76 14.33 -3.06
C LEU A 250 -14.45 15.74 -3.57
N ALA A 251 -15.36 16.70 -3.47
CA ALA A 251 -15.13 18.07 -3.92
C ALA A 251 -13.92 18.71 -3.22
N PRO A 252 -13.30 19.78 -3.79
CA PRO A 252 -12.15 20.43 -3.17
C PRO A 252 -12.33 20.86 -1.71
N ALA A 253 -13.56 21.18 -1.29
CA ALA A 253 -13.89 21.53 0.09
C ALA A 253 -13.81 20.35 1.08
N SER A 254 -13.97 19.12 0.60
CA SER A 254 -13.92 17.85 1.37
C SER A 254 -12.68 17.02 1.06
N ARG A 255 -11.63 17.65 0.52
CA ARG A 255 -10.32 17.00 0.31
C ARG A 255 -9.60 16.82 1.64
N LEU A 256 -8.57 15.96 1.63
CA LEU A 256 -7.62 15.75 2.73
C LEU A 256 -7.30 17.06 3.48
N SER A 257 -7.50 17.03 4.80
CA SER A 257 -7.20 18.16 5.69
C SER A 257 -5.71 18.21 6.04
N GLU A 258 -5.23 19.36 6.53
CA GLU A 258 -3.86 19.49 7.01
C GLU A 258 -3.56 18.56 8.20
N PRO A 259 -4.43 18.43 9.23
CA PRO A 259 -4.22 17.47 10.31
C PRO A 259 -4.05 16.02 9.83
N GLU A 260 -4.87 15.57 8.88
CA GLU A 260 -4.76 14.23 8.29
C GLU A 260 -3.41 14.03 7.58
N ALA A 261 -3.05 14.97 6.69
CA ALA A 261 -1.78 14.90 6.00
C ALA A 261 -0.60 14.91 6.99
N THR A 262 -0.69 15.68 8.07
CA THR A 262 0.32 15.71 9.13
C THR A 262 0.45 14.37 9.84
N VAL A 263 -0.66 13.70 10.16
CA VAL A 263 -0.64 12.35 10.75
C VAL A 263 0.03 11.36 9.80
N LEU A 264 -0.32 11.38 8.51
CA LEU A 264 0.28 10.50 7.50
C LEU A 264 1.78 10.78 7.35
N MET A 265 2.16 12.03 7.11
CA MET A 265 3.56 12.41 6.89
C MET A 265 4.43 12.12 8.12
N LYS A 266 3.91 12.28 9.34
CA LYS A 266 4.65 12.04 10.58
C LYS A 266 4.73 10.57 10.95
N ASN A 267 3.59 9.87 10.95
CA ASN A 267 3.48 8.54 11.55
C ASN A 267 3.63 7.40 10.53
N VAL A 268 3.23 7.62 9.28
CA VAL A 268 3.28 6.62 8.20
C VAL A 268 4.56 6.78 7.38
N ILE A 269 4.87 8.02 6.96
CA ILE A 269 5.95 8.32 6.01
C ILE A 269 7.29 8.67 6.69
N GLU A 270 7.25 9.29 7.87
CA GLU A 270 8.40 9.76 8.66
C GLU A 270 9.18 10.94 8.07
N PHE A 271 8.46 12.00 7.69
CA PHE A 271 9.08 13.25 7.30
C PHE A 271 9.81 13.94 8.43
N SER A 272 10.95 14.55 8.09
CA SER A 272 11.70 15.42 9.00
C SER A 272 10.82 16.56 9.52
N PRO A 273 11.05 17.04 10.76
CA PRO A 273 10.28 18.15 11.33
C PRO A 273 10.25 19.40 10.43
N GLY A 274 11.36 19.71 9.76
CA GLY A 274 11.44 20.84 8.83
C GLY A 274 10.56 20.66 7.60
N LEU A 275 10.53 19.47 7.01
CA LEU A 275 9.64 19.17 5.88
C LEU A 275 8.17 19.20 6.30
N LEU A 276 7.84 18.65 7.48
CA LEU A 276 6.49 18.69 8.03
C LEU A 276 5.98 20.14 8.15
N VAL A 277 6.75 21.05 8.74
CA VAL A 277 6.35 22.47 8.89
C VAL A 277 6.05 23.10 7.52
N ARG A 278 6.86 22.82 6.51
CA ARG A 278 6.67 23.38 5.16
C ARG A 278 5.45 22.79 4.46
N ALA A 279 5.24 21.48 4.56
CA ALA A 279 4.09 20.81 3.97
C ALA A 279 2.78 21.29 4.60
N ARG A 280 2.75 21.46 5.93
CA ARG A 280 1.63 22.06 6.65
C ARG A 280 1.28 23.45 6.11
N GLY A 281 2.28 24.31 5.92
CA GLY A 281 2.08 25.64 5.35
C GLY A 281 1.42 25.65 3.96
N VAL A 282 1.62 24.60 3.15
CA VAL A 282 0.91 24.43 1.87
C VAL A 282 -0.56 24.06 2.10
N LEU A 283 -0.82 23.12 3.01
CA LEU A 283 -2.14 22.53 3.23
C LEU A 283 -3.08 23.39 4.08
N SER A 284 -2.54 24.25 4.95
CA SER A 284 -3.28 25.17 5.81
C SER A 284 -3.88 26.38 5.07
N GLY A 285 -3.53 26.62 3.80
CA GLY A 285 -4.25 27.57 2.95
C GLY A 285 -3.78 29.03 2.95
N LEU A 286 -2.53 29.33 2.59
CA LEU A 286 -2.22 30.65 2.02
C LEU A 286 -2.64 30.69 0.53
N GLY A 287 -3.95 30.89 0.26
CA GLY A 287 -4.41 31.46 -1.01
C GLY A 287 -5.45 30.71 -1.87
N GLN A 288 -6.37 29.90 -1.33
CA GLN A 288 -7.29 29.11 -2.20
C GLN A 288 -8.78 29.41 -2.18
N GLY A 289 -9.31 30.30 -1.33
CA GLY A 289 -10.69 30.81 -1.46
C GLY A 289 -11.82 29.78 -1.43
N VAL A 290 -11.55 28.51 -1.05
CA VAL A 290 -12.56 27.46 -0.86
C VAL A 290 -12.68 27.20 0.64
N GLU A 291 -13.84 27.48 1.21
CA GLU A 291 -14.14 27.13 2.59
C GLU A 291 -14.09 25.61 2.78
N ARG A 292 -13.45 25.15 3.86
CA ARG A 292 -13.35 23.72 4.19
C ARG A 292 -14.68 23.25 4.77
N TYR A 293 -15.14 22.09 4.34
CA TYR A 293 -16.38 21.47 4.82
C TYR A 293 -16.04 20.37 5.86
N GLY A 294 -16.82 20.28 6.95
CA GLY A 294 -16.74 19.16 7.90
C GLY A 294 -15.41 19.02 8.67
N GLN A 295 -14.85 20.10 9.23
CA GLN A 295 -13.61 19.99 10.00
C GLN A 295 -13.83 19.43 11.41
N CYS A 296 -12.95 18.51 11.81
CA CYS A 296 -12.88 18.03 13.19
C CYS A 296 -12.09 19.01 14.05
N GLY A 297 -12.71 19.45 15.15
CA GLY A 297 -12.09 20.33 16.15
C GLY A 297 -10.98 19.67 16.95
#